data_AF-A0A954YKP9-F1
#
_entry.id   AF-A0A954YKP9-F1
#
_cell.length_a   1.000
_cell.length_b   1.000
_cell.length_c   1.000
_cell.angle_alpha   90.00
_cell.angle_beta   90.00
_cell.angle_gamma   90.00
#
_symmetry.space_group_name_H-M   'P 1'
#
loop_
_entity.id
_entity.type
_entity.pdbx_description
1 polymer ?
#
loop_
_entity_poly.entity_id
_entity_poly.type
_entity_poly.pdbx_seq_one_letter_code
_entity_poly.pdbx_strand_id
1 'polypeptide(L)'
;MCGITRRLIFVWLAAVSCQCALADDSPPSAAHTNSSWRQITHGPKHHWFGYYDKFQFDATGRYVLSNQVDFEHRSPGANDVIQVGMVDLAENDRWIELGEARAWNWQQGCMLQWLPGSNRRVIWNDREGDHFVSRILDVRTRALRTIEQPIYSVSPDGKFAVAPDFRRIADVRPGYGYAGLEDPHAD
;
A
#
# COMPACT_ATOMS: atom_id res chain seq x y z
N MET A 1 54.58 -12.36 10.59
CA MET A 1 53.40 -11.95 9.80
C MET A 1 52.21 -11.89 10.74
N CYS A 2 51.65 -10.69 10.87
CA CYS A 2 50.45 -10.31 11.64
C CYS A 2 49.32 -11.33 11.42
N GLY A 3 48.54 -11.83 12.38
CA GLY A 3 48.08 -11.29 13.65
C GLY A 3 46.56 -11.26 13.61
N ILE A 4 45.89 -12.33 14.08
CA ILE A 4 44.43 -12.39 14.21
C ILE A 4 43.98 -11.27 15.16
N THR A 5 43.11 -10.37 14.71
CA THR A 5 42.46 -9.41 15.62
C THR A 5 41.01 -9.09 15.22
N ARG A 6 40.16 -9.15 16.25
CA ARG A 6 38.70 -9.06 16.38
C ARG A 6 38.04 -7.74 15.93
N ARG A 7 36.68 -7.81 15.89
CA ARG A 7 35.62 -6.80 16.22
C ARG A 7 35.04 -6.00 15.03
N LEU A 8 33.74 -5.73 14.87
CA LEU A 8 32.60 -5.62 15.81
C LEU A 8 31.26 -6.09 15.20
N ILE A 9 30.46 -6.83 15.98
CA ILE A 9 29.01 -6.88 15.88
C ILE A 9 28.49 -5.87 16.91
N PHE A 10 27.74 -4.86 16.48
CA PHE A 10 27.01 -3.97 17.39
C PHE A 10 25.76 -4.70 17.90
N VAL A 11 25.87 -5.28 19.09
CA VAL A 11 24.72 -5.61 19.93
C VAL A 11 24.43 -4.37 20.76
N TRP A 12 23.25 -3.79 20.62
CA TRP A 12 22.76 -2.78 21.54
C TRP A 12 22.57 -3.43 22.93
N LEU A 13 23.42 -3.09 23.89
CA LEU A 13 23.15 -3.28 25.30
C LEU A 13 22.12 -2.23 25.74
N ALA A 14 20.91 -2.67 26.10
CA ALA A 14 20.10 -1.91 27.03
C ALA A 14 20.65 -2.17 28.44
N ALA A 15 21.38 -1.19 29.00
CA ALA A 15 21.70 -1.19 30.41
C ALA A 15 20.43 -0.80 31.18
N VAL A 16 19.76 -1.76 31.80
CA VAL A 16 18.80 -1.48 32.86
C VAL A 16 19.54 -1.57 34.18
N SER A 17 19.82 -0.42 34.78
CA SER A 17 20.17 -0.31 36.18
C SER A 17 18.99 -0.84 37.00
N CYS A 18 19.19 -1.97 37.68
CA CYS A 18 18.23 -2.53 38.60
C CYS A 18 18.22 -1.67 39.87
N GLN A 19 17.47 -0.57 39.85
CA GLN A 19 16.97 0.01 41.09
C GLN A 19 15.87 -0.93 41.59
N CYS A 20 16.13 -1.62 42.70
CA CYS A 20 15.08 -2.27 43.49
C CYS A 20 14.17 -1.18 44.07
N ALA A 21 13.26 -0.65 43.26
CA ALA A 21 12.04 -0.06 43.77
C ALA A 21 11.16 -1.24 44.22
N LEU A 22 10.67 -1.17 45.46
CA LEU A 22 9.67 -2.10 45.97
C LEU A 22 8.51 -2.12 44.96
N ALA A 23 8.33 -3.24 44.27
CA ALA A 23 7.24 -3.40 43.34
C ALA A 23 5.95 -3.28 44.15
N ASP A 24 5.12 -2.31 43.78
CA ASP A 24 3.71 -2.32 44.12
C ASP A 24 3.13 -3.57 43.46
N ASP A 25 2.81 -4.59 44.28
CA ASP A 25 2.25 -5.88 43.86
C ASP A 25 0.79 -5.76 43.35
N SER A 26 0.31 -4.53 43.17
CA SER A 26 -0.95 -4.26 42.49
C SER A 26 -0.82 -4.75 41.03
N PRO A 27 -1.69 -5.68 40.57
CA PRO A 27 -1.68 -6.08 39.17
C PRO A 27 -1.82 -4.83 38.31
N PRO A 28 -1.08 -4.70 37.18
CA PRO A 28 -1.27 -3.57 36.28
C PRO A 28 -2.76 -3.53 35.95
N SER A 29 -3.43 -2.45 36.36
CA SER A 29 -4.83 -2.23 36.03
C SER A 29 -4.93 -2.37 34.53
N ALA A 30 -5.60 -3.43 34.08
CA ALA A 30 -5.93 -3.61 32.69
C ALA A 30 -6.88 -2.47 32.35
N ALA A 31 -6.30 -1.34 31.91
CA ALA A 31 -7.04 -0.28 31.28
C ALA A 31 -7.65 -0.92 30.03
N HIS A 32 -8.88 -1.40 30.17
CA HIS A 32 -9.70 -1.85 29.08
C HIS A 32 -9.89 -0.63 28.17
N THR A 33 -9.01 -0.49 27.18
CA THR A 33 -9.20 0.46 26.10
C THR A 33 -10.41 -0.05 25.34
N ASN A 34 -11.55 0.62 25.56
CA ASN A 34 -12.80 0.30 24.90
C ASN A 34 -12.65 0.73 23.43
N SER A 35 -11.93 -0.10 22.66
CA SER A 35 -11.58 0.19 21.28
C SER A 35 -12.84 -0.02 20.44
N SER A 36 -13.50 1.07 20.06
CA SER A 36 -14.61 1.03 19.13
C SER A 36 -14.07 0.84 17.71
N TRP A 37 -14.45 -0.27 17.08
CA TRP A 37 -14.26 -0.49 15.66
C TRP A 37 -15.60 -0.29 14.95
N ARG A 38 -15.56 0.20 13.71
CA ARG A 38 -16.75 0.34 12.86
C ARG A 38 -16.43 0.01 11.42
N GLN A 39 -17.39 -0.55 10.71
CA GLN A 39 -17.31 -0.80 9.27
C GLN A 39 -17.45 0.51 8.49
N ILE A 40 -16.65 0.67 7.42
CA ILE A 40 -16.63 1.89 6.58
C ILE A 40 -16.91 1.60 5.09
N THR A 41 -17.11 0.33 4.73
CA THR A 41 -17.45 -0.09 3.36
C THR A 41 -18.51 -1.18 3.44
N HIS A 42 -19.36 -1.27 2.44
CA HIS A 42 -20.49 -2.20 2.44
C HIS A 42 -20.58 -2.94 1.11
N GLY A 43 -21.08 -4.18 1.16
CA GLY A 43 -21.32 -4.98 -0.04
C GLY A 43 -22.38 -4.37 -0.98
N PRO A 44 -22.59 -4.97 -2.17
CA PRO A 44 -22.22 -6.33 -2.53
C PRO A 44 -20.77 -6.50 -3.02
N LYS A 45 -20.04 -5.41 -3.25
CA LYS A 45 -18.66 -5.44 -3.74
C LYS A 45 -17.65 -5.61 -2.60
N HIS A 46 -16.46 -6.10 -2.93
CA HIS A 46 -15.39 -6.36 -1.99
C HIS A 46 -14.41 -5.19 -1.95
N HIS A 47 -14.05 -4.76 -0.74
CA HIS A 47 -13.20 -3.60 -0.52
C HIS A 47 -11.97 -3.95 0.31
N TRP A 48 -10.81 -3.49 -0.13
CA TRP A 48 -9.56 -3.64 0.64
C TRP A 48 -8.56 -2.56 0.28
N PHE A 49 -7.46 -2.50 1.02
CA PHE A 49 -6.29 -1.69 0.69
C PHE A 49 -5.08 -2.62 0.56
N GLY A 50 -4.31 -2.43 -0.51
CA GLY A 50 -3.17 -3.28 -0.85
C GLY A 50 -1.86 -2.74 -0.28
N TYR A 51 -1.00 -3.64 0.20
CA TYR A 51 0.29 -3.35 0.83
C TYR A 51 0.25 -2.43 2.07
N TYR A 52 1.11 -2.73 3.04
CA TYR A 52 1.09 -2.10 4.37
C TYR A 52 2.02 -0.88 4.50
N ASP A 53 2.88 -0.63 3.51
CA ASP A 53 3.86 0.46 3.51
C ASP A 53 3.32 1.75 2.87
N LYS A 54 2.04 1.77 2.49
CA LYS A 54 1.40 2.87 1.76
C LYS A 54 0.48 3.70 2.65
N PHE A 55 0.43 5.01 2.40
CA PHE A 55 -0.54 5.89 3.07
C PHE A 55 -1.95 5.61 2.54
N GLN A 56 -2.76 4.92 3.35
CA GLN A 56 -4.18 4.70 3.07
C GLN A 56 -5.02 5.93 3.36
N PHE A 57 -4.79 6.56 4.52
CA PHE A 57 -5.49 7.76 4.95
C PHE A 57 -4.84 9.00 4.34
N ASP A 58 -5.66 9.99 4.02
CA ASP A 58 -5.15 11.33 3.76
C ASP A 58 -4.61 11.95 5.06
N ALA A 59 -3.86 13.05 4.94
CA ALA A 59 -3.23 13.70 6.09
C ALA A 59 -4.25 14.22 7.13
N THR A 60 -5.53 14.40 6.77
CA THR A 60 -6.59 14.81 7.70
C THR A 60 -7.29 13.64 8.39
N GLY A 61 -7.11 12.41 7.89
CA GLY A 61 -7.80 11.22 8.37
C GLY A 61 -9.27 11.14 7.93
N ARG A 62 -9.73 11.99 7.00
CA ARG A 62 -11.12 11.97 6.49
C ARG A 62 -11.30 10.99 5.35
N TYR A 63 -10.33 10.90 4.45
CA TYR A 63 -10.42 10.11 3.24
C TYR A 63 -9.57 8.85 3.34
N VAL A 64 -10.19 7.70 3.10
CA VAL A 64 -9.54 6.39 3.17
C VAL A 64 -9.49 5.78 1.78
N LEU A 65 -8.29 5.62 1.21
CA LEU A 65 -8.13 4.95 -0.08
C LEU A 65 -8.53 3.48 0.03
N SER A 66 -9.17 2.98 -1.02
CA SER A 66 -9.58 1.58 -1.09
C SER A 66 -9.76 1.16 -2.55
N ASN A 67 -9.47 -0.11 -2.79
CA ASN A 67 -9.83 -0.82 -4.00
C ASN A 67 -11.24 -1.41 -3.86
N GLN A 68 -11.93 -1.60 -4.98
CA GLN A 68 -13.22 -2.28 -5.03
C GLN A 68 -13.28 -3.26 -6.22
N VAL A 69 -13.83 -4.45 -6.00
CA VAL A 69 -14.05 -5.48 -7.04
C VAL A 69 -15.35 -6.23 -6.83
N ASP A 70 -15.85 -6.87 -7.89
CA ASP A 70 -17.09 -7.64 -7.89
C ASP A 70 -16.91 -9.12 -7.51
N PHE A 71 -15.68 -9.59 -7.28
CA PHE A 71 -15.39 -10.98 -6.96
C PHE A 71 -14.27 -11.10 -5.95
N GLU A 72 -14.32 -12.14 -5.13
CA GLU A 72 -13.18 -12.70 -4.42
C GLU A 72 -13.07 -14.20 -4.82
N HIS A 73 -12.09 -14.99 -4.36
CA HIS A 73 -11.92 -16.44 -4.66
C HIS A 73 -11.08 -16.88 -5.87
N ARG A 74 -10.47 -15.97 -6.63
CA ARG A 74 -9.49 -16.34 -7.69
C ARG A 74 -8.47 -15.24 -7.92
N SER A 75 -7.32 -15.58 -8.49
CA SER A 75 -6.37 -14.56 -8.97
C SER A 75 -6.99 -13.73 -10.12
N PRO A 76 -6.67 -12.43 -10.21
CA PRO A 76 -7.06 -11.63 -11.37
C PRO A 76 -6.28 -12.06 -12.61
N GLY A 77 -6.99 -12.15 -13.73
CA GLY A 77 -6.43 -12.26 -15.06
C GLY A 77 -6.25 -10.90 -15.71
N ALA A 78 -5.70 -10.90 -16.93
CA ALA A 78 -5.35 -9.68 -17.66
C ALA A 78 -6.51 -8.68 -17.85
N ASN A 79 -7.73 -9.19 -18.01
CA ASN A 79 -8.90 -8.37 -18.33
C ASN A 79 -9.72 -7.99 -17.11
N ASP A 80 -9.33 -8.44 -15.91
CA ASP A 80 -10.04 -8.08 -14.69
C ASP A 80 -9.72 -6.66 -14.28
N VAL A 81 -10.76 -5.92 -13.94
CA VAL A 81 -10.67 -4.51 -13.56
C VAL A 81 -10.83 -4.37 -12.06
N ILE A 82 -9.92 -3.61 -11.45
CA ILE A 82 -10.06 -3.10 -10.09
C ILE A 82 -10.56 -1.66 -10.14
N GLN A 83 -11.57 -1.34 -9.33
CA GLN A 83 -11.99 0.04 -9.12
C GLN A 83 -11.11 0.68 -8.05
N VAL A 84 -10.68 1.91 -8.31
CA VAL A 84 -9.84 2.73 -7.43
C VAL A 84 -10.72 3.84 -6.87
N GLY A 85 -10.78 3.95 -5.56
CA GLY A 85 -11.61 4.96 -4.91
C GLY A 85 -11.14 5.36 -3.52
N MET A 86 -11.99 6.14 -2.87
CA MET A 86 -11.83 6.51 -1.46
C MET A 86 -13.17 6.54 -0.74
N VAL A 87 -13.15 6.30 0.57
CA VAL A 87 -14.29 6.47 1.46
C VAL A 87 -14.18 7.84 2.13
N ASP A 88 -15.25 8.62 2.10
CA ASP A 88 -15.38 9.87 2.87
C ASP A 88 -16.02 9.59 4.23
N LEU A 89 -15.19 9.53 5.27
CA LEU A 89 -15.63 9.23 6.64
C LEU A 89 -16.49 10.34 7.27
N ALA A 90 -16.47 11.55 6.71
CA ALA A 90 -17.28 12.66 7.19
C ALA A 90 -18.65 12.75 6.49
N GLU A 91 -18.87 11.94 5.45
CA GLU A 91 -20.10 11.93 4.64
C GLU A 91 -20.69 10.52 4.59
N ASN A 92 -21.04 9.99 5.77
CA ASN A 92 -21.70 8.70 5.92
C ASN A 92 -20.99 7.55 5.16
N ASP A 93 -19.65 7.54 5.25
CA ASP A 93 -18.78 6.56 4.58
C ASP A 93 -19.04 6.43 3.06
N ARG A 94 -19.34 7.56 2.42
CA ARG A 94 -19.63 7.59 0.98
C ARG A 94 -18.42 7.12 0.18
N TRP A 95 -18.64 6.16 -0.71
CA TRP A 95 -17.68 5.78 -1.74
C TRP A 95 -17.55 6.86 -2.81
N ILE A 96 -16.32 7.23 -3.12
CA ILE A 96 -15.97 8.16 -4.19
C ILE A 96 -15.06 7.43 -5.17
N GLU A 97 -15.58 7.18 -6.37
CA GLU A 97 -14.83 6.54 -7.45
C GLU A 97 -13.81 7.51 -8.05
N LEU A 98 -12.56 7.07 -8.12
CA LEU A 98 -11.44 7.86 -8.63
C LEU A 98 -11.02 7.44 -10.04
N GLY A 99 -11.05 6.14 -10.33
CA GLY A 99 -10.75 5.56 -11.64
C GLY A 99 -10.72 4.03 -11.56
N GLU A 100 -10.12 3.40 -12.56
CA GLU A 100 -9.95 1.95 -12.61
C GLU A 100 -8.51 1.56 -12.95
N ALA A 101 -8.20 0.26 -12.81
CA ALA A 101 -6.95 -0.30 -13.30
C ALA A 101 -7.07 -1.75 -13.77
N ARG A 102 -6.20 -2.15 -14.69
CA ARG A 102 -6.02 -3.56 -15.12
C ARG A 102 -4.69 -4.17 -14.62
N ALA A 103 -3.83 -3.36 -14.01
CA ALA A 103 -2.57 -3.79 -13.43
C ALA A 103 -2.72 -3.95 -11.91
N TRP A 104 -3.18 -5.12 -11.45
CA TRP A 104 -3.39 -5.37 -10.03
C TRP A 104 -3.27 -6.83 -9.61
N ASN A 105 -3.09 -7.04 -8.30
CA ASN A 105 -3.19 -8.35 -7.65
C ASN A 105 -3.78 -8.19 -6.23
N TRP A 106 -4.04 -9.30 -5.55
CA TRP A 106 -4.67 -9.27 -4.22
C TRP A 106 -3.80 -8.66 -3.14
N GLN A 107 -2.49 -8.86 -3.21
CA GLN A 107 -1.57 -8.45 -2.15
C GLN A 107 -1.30 -6.95 -2.22
N GLN A 108 -0.95 -6.45 -3.41
CA GLN A 108 -0.56 -5.06 -3.69
C GLN A 108 -1.72 -4.17 -4.11
N GLY A 109 -2.86 -4.75 -4.52
CA GLY A 109 -3.83 -4.01 -5.33
C GLY A 109 -3.12 -3.50 -6.59
N CYS A 110 -3.30 -2.22 -6.89
CA CYS A 110 -2.61 -1.49 -7.97
C CYS A 110 -1.56 -0.51 -7.43
N MET A 111 -0.93 -0.78 -6.27
CA MET A 111 0.01 0.16 -5.60
C MET A 111 -0.58 1.55 -5.29
N LEU A 112 -1.89 1.57 -5.03
CA LEU A 112 -2.66 2.76 -4.69
C LEU A 112 -2.10 3.43 -3.42
N GLN A 113 -1.82 4.74 -3.50
CA GLN A 113 -1.37 5.54 -2.36
C GLN A 113 -1.60 7.03 -2.57
N TRP A 114 -1.64 7.81 -1.49
CA TRP A 114 -1.45 9.25 -1.56
C TRP A 114 -0.01 9.59 -1.99
N LEU A 115 0.14 10.57 -2.88
CA LEU A 115 1.46 11.02 -3.31
C LEU A 115 2.15 11.82 -2.19
N PRO A 116 3.36 11.46 -1.74
CA PRO A 116 4.08 12.20 -0.72
C PRO A 116 4.22 13.70 -1.06
N GLY A 117 4.06 14.56 -0.06
CA GLY A 117 4.08 16.02 -0.24
C GLY A 117 2.81 16.59 -0.90
N SER A 118 1.75 15.80 -1.10
CA SER A 118 0.47 16.24 -1.66
C SER A 118 -0.70 15.86 -0.75
N ASN A 119 -1.64 16.78 -0.56
CA ASN A 119 -2.89 16.54 0.17
C ASN A 119 -4.10 16.26 -0.73
N ARG A 120 -3.87 16.11 -2.04
CA ARG A 120 -4.93 16.00 -3.05
C ARG A 120 -4.58 15.08 -4.21
N ARG A 121 -3.37 14.54 -4.26
CA ARG A 121 -2.94 13.70 -5.38
C ARG A 121 -2.76 12.28 -4.91
N VAL A 122 -3.35 11.37 -5.65
CA VAL A 122 -3.20 9.93 -5.47
C VAL A 122 -2.49 9.35 -6.68
N ILE A 123 -1.84 8.21 -6.49
CA ILE A 123 -1.17 7.48 -7.57
C ILE A 123 -1.52 5.99 -7.49
N TRP A 124 -1.70 5.36 -8.65
CA TRP A 124 -1.85 3.90 -8.79
C TRP A 124 -1.31 3.43 -10.15
N ASN A 125 -1.03 2.13 -10.26
CA ASN A 125 -0.61 1.50 -11.51
C ASN A 125 -1.81 1.05 -12.34
N ASP A 126 -1.66 1.11 -13.65
CA ASP A 126 -2.64 0.65 -14.63
C ASP A 126 -1.92 0.01 -15.83
N ARG A 127 -2.67 -0.52 -16.80
CA ARG A 127 -2.14 -1.04 -18.05
C ARG A 127 -2.77 -0.30 -19.24
N GLU A 128 -1.93 0.26 -20.10
CA GLU A 128 -2.33 0.83 -21.40
C GLU A 128 -1.66 0.05 -22.52
N GLY A 129 -2.46 -0.63 -23.34
CA GLY A 129 -1.96 -1.44 -24.44
C GLY A 129 -0.98 -2.51 -23.96
N ASP A 130 0.28 -2.37 -24.38
CA ASP A 130 1.37 -3.33 -24.22
C ASP A 130 2.35 -3.01 -23.06
N HIS A 131 2.03 -2.02 -22.23
CA HIS A 131 2.88 -1.63 -21.10
C HIS A 131 2.07 -1.25 -19.86
N PHE A 132 2.74 -1.31 -18.70
CA PHE A 132 2.19 -0.81 -17.45
C PHE A 132 2.53 0.68 -17.28
N VAL A 133 1.59 1.42 -16.74
CA VAL A 133 1.69 2.87 -16.48
C VAL A 133 1.36 3.17 -15.03
N SER A 134 1.63 4.40 -14.58
CA SER A 134 1.06 4.95 -13.36
C SER A 134 0.16 6.14 -13.66
N ARG A 135 -0.98 6.19 -12.98
CA ARG A 135 -1.97 7.27 -13.03
C ARG A 135 -1.82 8.15 -11.81
N ILE A 136 -1.64 9.46 -12.01
CA ILE A 136 -1.69 10.46 -10.94
C ILE A 136 -2.93 11.31 -11.11
N LEU A 137 -3.81 11.27 -10.12
CA LEU A 137 -5.07 12.00 -10.13
C LEU A 137 -5.09 13.05 -9.02
N ASP A 138 -5.49 14.28 -9.36
CA ASP A 138 -5.92 15.26 -8.37
C ASP A 138 -7.40 15.01 -8.00
N VAL A 139 -7.67 14.64 -6.75
CA VAL A 139 -9.00 14.22 -6.28
C VAL A 139 -10.04 15.35 -6.25
N ARG A 140 -9.60 16.62 -6.32
CA ARG A 140 -10.50 17.78 -6.30
C ARG A 140 -10.88 18.22 -7.71
N THR A 141 -9.88 18.32 -8.58
CA THR A 141 -10.05 18.81 -9.95
C THR A 141 -10.34 17.70 -10.95
N ARG A 142 -10.09 16.45 -10.57
CA ARG A 142 -10.14 15.26 -11.44
C ARG A 142 -9.12 15.29 -12.59
N ALA A 143 -8.14 16.19 -12.54
CA ALA A 143 -7.05 16.23 -13.50
C ALA A 143 -6.19 14.96 -13.36
N LEU A 144 -5.98 14.28 -14.48
CA LEU A 144 -5.24 13.02 -14.57
C LEU A 144 -3.93 13.23 -15.35
N ARG A 145 -2.84 12.66 -14.86
CA ARG A 145 -1.54 12.59 -15.52
C ARG A 145 -1.07 11.15 -15.57
N THR A 146 -0.59 10.69 -16.72
CA THR A 146 0.04 9.38 -16.88
C THR A 146 1.56 9.49 -16.77
N ILE A 147 2.19 8.49 -16.15
CA ILE A 147 3.62 8.20 -16.25
C ILE A 147 3.71 6.87 -17.01
N GLU A 148 4.50 6.84 -18.09
CA GLU A 148 4.66 5.70 -19.00
C GLU A 148 5.46 4.52 -18.39
N GLN A 149 5.44 4.38 -17.07
CA GLN A 149 6.07 3.31 -16.30
C GLN A 149 5.26 3.05 -15.02
N PRO A 150 5.20 1.81 -14.52
CA PRO A 150 4.60 1.51 -13.22
C PRO A 150 5.51 2.00 -12.09
N ILE A 151 4.94 2.11 -10.89
CA ILE A 151 5.63 2.56 -9.68
C ILE A 151 5.37 1.57 -8.55
N TYR A 152 6.44 1.19 -7.84
CA TYR A 152 6.36 0.35 -6.66
C TYR A 152 6.54 1.17 -5.37
N SER A 153 7.50 2.09 -5.36
CA SER A 153 7.74 2.99 -4.23
C SER A 153 8.08 4.39 -4.70
N VAL A 154 7.70 5.38 -3.91
CA VAL A 154 7.91 6.81 -4.16
C VAL A 154 8.79 7.36 -3.04
N SER A 155 9.75 8.22 -3.37
CA SER A 155 10.60 8.88 -2.38
C SER A 155 9.75 9.76 -1.44
N PRO A 156 10.19 10.01 -0.19
CA PRO A 156 9.45 10.85 0.76
C PRO A 156 9.15 12.27 0.26
N ASP A 157 9.97 12.80 -0.65
CA ASP A 157 9.78 14.11 -1.28
C ASP A 157 8.95 14.07 -2.58
N GLY A 158 8.51 12.89 -3.01
CA GLY A 158 7.66 12.70 -4.19
C GLY A 158 8.36 12.87 -5.53
N LYS A 159 9.70 12.99 -5.57
CA LYS A 159 10.46 13.32 -6.79
C LYS A 159 11.02 12.12 -7.54
N PHE A 160 11.25 11.01 -6.84
CA PHE A 160 11.80 9.79 -7.41
C PHE A 160 10.85 8.63 -7.17
N ALA A 161 10.85 7.68 -8.08
CA ALA A 161 10.12 6.44 -7.94
C ALA A 161 10.97 5.28 -8.47
N VAL A 162 10.71 4.10 -7.94
CA VAL A 162 11.34 2.86 -8.39
C VAL A 162 10.26 1.81 -8.63
N ALA A 163 10.50 0.93 -9.59
CA ALA A 163 9.67 -0.22 -9.85
C ALA A 163 10.53 -1.43 -10.26
N PRO A 164 10.19 -2.63 -9.79
CA PRO A 164 10.64 -3.86 -10.42
C PRO A 164 9.87 -4.08 -11.73
N ASP A 165 10.29 -5.06 -12.51
CA ASP A 165 9.46 -5.55 -13.60
C ASP A 165 8.32 -6.41 -13.03
N PHE A 166 7.09 -5.89 -13.06
CA PHE A 166 5.90 -6.58 -12.57
C PHE A 166 5.54 -7.83 -13.39
N ARG A 167 6.05 -7.95 -14.63
CA ARG A 167 5.90 -9.14 -15.48
C ARG A 167 6.77 -10.27 -14.96
N ARG A 168 8.05 -9.96 -14.72
CA ARG A 168 8.99 -10.89 -14.08
C ARG A 168 8.47 -11.36 -12.72
N ILE A 169 7.93 -10.46 -11.90
CA ILE A 169 7.32 -10.87 -10.61
C ILE A 169 6.14 -11.82 -10.83
N ALA A 170 5.30 -11.60 -11.86
CA ALA A 170 4.18 -12.48 -12.15
C ALA A 170 4.65 -13.92 -12.45
N ASP A 171 5.78 -14.06 -13.14
CA ASP A 171 6.36 -15.35 -13.47
C ASP A 171 7.04 -16.02 -12.27
N VAL A 172 7.90 -15.28 -11.55
CA VAL A 172 8.70 -15.87 -10.46
C VAL A 172 7.97 -15.94 -9.12
N ARG A 173 6.92 -15.14 -8.93
CA ARG A 173 6.09 -15.06 -7.71
C ARG A 173 4.62 -14.81 -8.08
N PRO A 174 3.92 -15.81 -8.66
CA PRO A 174 2.50 -15.69 -8.99
C PRO A 174 1.68 -15.17 -7.80
N GLY A 175 0.88 -14.14 -8.05
CA GLY A 175 0.10 -13.43 -7.02
C GLY A 175 0.68 -12.07 -6.58
N TYR A 176 1.97 -11.82 -6.80
CA TYR A 176 2.63 -10.53 -6.48
C TYR A 176 2.91 -9.66 -7.71
N GLY A 177 2.83 -10.21 -8.92
CA GLY A 177 3.03 -9.47 -10.17
C GLY A 177 1.70 -8.99 -10.78
N TYR A 178 1.77 -8.47 -12.00
CA TYR A 178 0.59 -8.07 -12.77
C TYR A 178 0.40 -8.97 -13.97
N ALA A 179 -0.83 -9.43 -14.18
CA ALA A 179 -1.19 -10.24 -15.33
C ALA A 179 -1.26 -9.40 -16.62
N GLY A 180 -1.13 -10.08 -17.76
CA GLY A 180 -1.53 -9.55 -19.07
C GLY A 180 -0.41 -9.05 -19.97
N LEU A 181 0.85 -9.08 -19.52
CA LEU A 181 2.01 -8.81 -20.36
C LEU A 181 3.06 -9.89 -20.11
N GLU A 182 3.73 -10.36 -21.17
CA GLU A 182 4.79 -11.37 -21.09
C GLU A 182 6.10 -10.75 -20.60
N ASP A 183 6.87 -11.46 -19.77
CA ASP A 183 8.21 -11.02 -19.35
C ASP A 183 9.17 -11.04 -20.55
N PRO A 184 9.68 -9.87 -21.01
CA PRO A 184 10.65 -9.83 -22.11
C PRO A 184 12.01 -10.43 -21.74
N HIS A 185 12.22 -10.77 -20.47
CA HIS A 185 13.44 -11.34 -19.93
C HIS A 185 13.24 -12.74 -19.36
N ALA A 186 12.19 -13.47 -19.75
CA ALA A 186 11.98 -14.86 -19.35
C ALA A 186 13.17 -15.74 -19.79
N ASP A 187 13.75 -16.48 -18.85
CA ASP A 187 14.91 -17.37 -19.02
C ASP A 187 14.55 -18.85 -18.83
#